data_AF-A0A640QJD9-F1
#
_entry.id   AF-A0A640QJD9-F1
#
_cell.length_a   1.000
_cell.length_b   1.000
_cell.length_c   1.000
_cell.angle_alpha   90.00
_cell.angle_beta   90.00
_cell.angle_gamma   90.00
#
_symmetry.space_group_name_H-M   'P 1'
#
loop_
_entity.id
_entity.type
_entity.pdbx_description
1 polymer ?
#
loop_
_entity_poly.entity_id
_entity_poly.type
_entity_poly.pdbx_seq_one_letter_code
_entity_poly.pdbx_strand_id
1 'polypeptide(L)' 'MAHGAFIMSSVNYLNKALQILSDRNSTKDAKLVARQILHNSGFTDEDIYECLKQGSTIRITIFEA' A
#
# COMPACT_ATOMS: atom_id res chain seq x y z
N MET A 1 17.40 -12.67 13.55
CA MET A 1 17.67 -11.58 12.59
C MET A 1 16.70 -11.57 11.40
N ALA A 2 15.41 -11.91 11.58
CA ALA A 2 14.45 -12.03 10.47
C ALA A 2 13.44 -10.86 10.37
N HIS A 3 13.34 -10.01 11.39
CA HIS A 3 12.32 -8.95 11.47
C HIS A 3 12.53 -7.81 10.44
N GLY A 4 13.77 -7.44 10.13
CA GLY A 4 14.06 -6.36 9.17
C GLY A 4 13.72 -6.70 7.71
N ALA A 5 13.89 -7.96 7.31
CA ALA A 5 13.57 -8.42 5.95
C ALA A 5 12.04 -8.47 5.71
N PHE A 6 11.28 -8.87 6.73
CA PHE A 6 9.82 -8.91 6.67
C PHE A 6 9.22 -7.50 6.49
N ILE A 7 9.72 -6.51 7.24
CA ILE A 7 9.31 -5.11 7.14
C ILE A 7 9.61 -4.53 5.76
N MET A 8 10.79 -4.80 5.20
CA MET A 8 11.17 -4.30 3.87
C MET A 8 10.34 -4.96 2.75
N SER A 9 9.94 -6.23 2.93
CA SER A 9 9.07 -6.94 1.99
C SER A 9 7.60 -6.49 2.06
N SER A 10 7.06 -6.23 3.26
CA SER A 10 5.67 -5.76 3.42
C SER A 10 5.48 -4.35 2.87
N VAL A 11 6.47 -3.46 3.07
CA VAL A 11 6.53 -2.14 2.44
C VAL A 11 6.53 -2.25 0.91
N ASN A 12 7.11 -3.32 0.35
CA ASN A 12 7.12 -3.54 -1.09
C ASN A 12 5.72 -3.90 -1.65
N TYR A 13 4.96 -4.77 -0.97
CA TYR A 13 3.62 -5.15 -1.42
C TYR A 13 2.60 -4.02 -1.31
N LEU A 14 2.66 -3.20 -0.26
CA LEU A 14 1.76 -2.04 -0.10
C LEU A 14 2.08 -0.94 -1.10
N ASN A 15 3.36 -0.67 -1.35
CA ASN A 15 3.76 0.24 -2.43
C ASN A 15 3.31 -0.29 -3.80
N LYS A 16 3.41 -1.59 -4.05
CA LYS A 16 2.93 -2.20 -5.30
C LYS A 16 1.42 -2.08 -5.46
N ALA A 17 0.65 -2.22 -4.37
CA ALA A 17 -0.79 -2.00 -4.39
C ALA A 17 -1.13 -0.54 -4.76
N LEU A 18 -0.44 0.44 -4.17
CA LEU A 18 -0.60 1.85 -4.59
C LEU A 18 -0.22 2.09 -6.05
N GLN A 19 0.87 1.49 -6.53
CA GLN A 19 1.26 1.60 -7.94
C GLN A 19 0.19 1.05 -8.88
N ILE A 20 -0.46 -0.07 -8.52
CA ILE A 20 -1.57 -0.63 -9.30
C ILE A 20 -2.78 0.33 -9.30
N LEU A 21 -3.05 1.00 -8.18
CA LEU A 21 -4.14 1.97 -8.08
C LEU A 21 -3.89 3.22 -8.94
N SER A 22 -2.66 3.73 -8.96
CA SER A 22 -2.25 4.92 -9.72
C SER A 22 -2.03 4.65 -11.21
N ASP A 23 -1.73 3.40 -11.60
CA ASP A 23 -1.55 3.02 -12.99
C ASP A 23 -2.87 3.09 -13.79
N ARG A 24 -2.86 3.83 -14.90
CA ARG A 24 -4.03 3.98 -15.79
C ARG A 24 -4.30 2.71 -16.61
N ASN A 25 -3.29 1.89 -16.86
CA ASN A 25 -3.40 0.67 -17.66
C ASN A 25 -3.88 -0.53 -16.84
N SER A 26 -3.86 -0.43 -15.51
CA SER A 26 -4.35 -1.48 -14.62
C SER A 26 -5.86 -1.68 -14.76
N THR A 27 -6.27 -2.94 -14.83
CA THR A 27 -7.69 -3.32 -14.94
C THR A 27 -8.49 -2.92 -13.69
N LYS A 28 -9.82 -2.81 -13.83
CA LYS A 28 -10.71 -2.52 -12.71
C LYS A 28 -10.55 -3.55 -11.58
N ASP A 29 -10.45 -4.84 -11.92
CA ASP A 29 -10.30 -5.92 -10.93
C ASP A 29 -8.95 -5.86 -10.21
N ALA A 30 -7.86 -5.54 -10.92
CA ALA A 30 -6.56 -5.35 -10.29
C ALA A 30 -6.59 -4.21 -9.26
N LYS A 31 -7.31 -3.12 -9.58
CA LYS A 31 -7.50 -2.00 -8.64
C LYS A 31 -8.37 -2.37 -7.44
N LEU A 32 -9.36 -3.25 -7.60
CA LEU A 32 -10.15 -3.74 -6.47
C LEU A 32 -9.29 -4.59 -5.52
N VAL A 33 -8.50 -5.51 -6.08
CA VAL A 33 -7.57 -6.34 -5.28
C VAL A 33 -6.55 -5.48 -4.54
N ALA A 34 -5.96 -4.49 -5.21
CA ALA A 34 -5.01 -3.58 -4.59
C ALA A 34 -5.62 -2.78 -3.42
N ARG A 35 -6.86 -2.30 -3.56
CA ARG A 35 -7.60 -1.65 -2.48
C ARG A 35 -7.83 -2.60 -1.29
N GLN A 36 -8.25 -3.83 -1.55
CA GLN A 36 -8.47 -4.82 -0.50
C GLN A 36 -7.19 -5.12 0.30
N ILE A 37 -6.04 -5.22 -0.39
CA ILE A 37 -4.74 -5.45 0.26
C ILE A 37 -4.41 -4.29 1.22
N LEU A 38 -4.63 -3.05 0.81
CA LEU A 38 -4.39 -1.86 1.64
C LEU A 38 -5.33 -1.83 2.84
N HIS A 39 -6.62 -2.10 2.66
CA HIS A 39 -7.58 -2.19 3.77
C HIS A 39 -7.23 -3.27 4.78
N ASN A 40 -6.87 -4.47 4.31
CA ASN A 40 -6.45 -5.57 5.18
C ASN A 40 -5.17 -5.23 5.97
N SER A 41 -4.43 -4.21 5.53
CA SER A 41 -3.22 -3.71 6.18
C SER A 41 -3.47 -2.46 7.03
N GLY A 42 -4.74 -2.08 7.23
CA GLY A 42 -5.14 -0.98 8.12
C GLY A 42 -5.33 0.37 7.44
N PHE A 43 -5.22 0.47 6.11
CA PHE A 43 -5.46 1.74 5.41
C PHE A 43 -6.96 2.00 5.24
N THR A 44 -7.38 3.23 5.51
CA THR A 44 -8.72 3.72 5.17
C THR A 44 -8.76 4.21 3.72
N ASP A 45 -9.96 4.39 3.17
CA ASP A 45 -10.11 5.01 1.84
C ASP A 45 -9.51 6.42 1.77
N GLU A 46 -9.55 7.16 2.89
CA GLU A 46 -8.95 8.49 3.02
C GLU A 46 -7.42 8.42 2.98
N ASP A 47 -6.82 7.46 3.69
CA ASP A 47 -5.37 7.24 3.63
C ASP A 47 -4.91 6.88 2.22
N ILE A 48 -5.66 6.01 1.52
CA ILE A 48 -5.37 5.61 0.15
C ILE A 48 -5.49 6.82 -0.79
N TYR A 49 -6.53 7.63 -0.63
CA TYR A 49 -6.74 8.83 -1.42
C TYR A 49 -5.59 9.84 -1.25
N GLU A 50 -5.20 10.14 -0.01
CA GLU A 50 -4.10 11.06 0.27
C GLU A 50 -2.76 10.52 -0.24
N CYS A 51 -2.49 9.21 -0.10
CA CYS A 51 -1.30 8.58 -0.68
C CYS A 51 -1.23 8.74 -2.21
N LEU A 52 -2.35 8.53 -2.91
CA LEU A 52 -2.43 8.67 -4.37
C LEU A 52 -2.27 10.12 -4.82
N LYS A 53 -2.84 11.06 -4.07
CA LYS A 53 -2.79 12.51 -4.34
C LYS A 53 -1.39 13.10 -4.15
N GLN A 54 -0.67 12.64 -3.13
CA GLN A 54 0.68 13.13 -2.82
C GLN A 54 1.78 12.47 -3.68
N GLY A 55 1.44 11.53 -4.58
CA GLY A 55 2.41 10.75 -5.36
C GLY A 55 3.42 10.00 -4.49
N SER A 56 3.06 9.75 -3.23
CA SER A 56 4.03 9.47 -2.17
C SER A 56 4.30 7.98 -2.04
N THR A 57 5.58 7.65 -1.82
CA THR A 57 5.99 6.32 -1.37
C THR A 57 5.51 6.15 0.07
N ILE A 58 4.73 5.11 0.34
CA ILE A 58 4.23 4.83 1.71
C ILE A 58 5.44 4.64 2.64
N ARG A 59 5.50 5.43 3.70
CA ARG A 59 6.48 5.30 4.79
C ARG A 59 5.71 4.95 6.07
N ILE A 60 5.44 3.66 6.27
CA ILE A 60 4.74 3.20 7.47
C ILE A 60 5.70 3.27 8.65
N THR A 61 5.37 4.10 9.64
CA THR A 61 6.01 4.05 10.96
C THR A 61 5.10 3.24 11.86
N ILE A 62 5.40 1.96 12.04
CA ILE A 62 4.67 1.10 12.98
C ILE A 62 5.33 1.30 14.34
N PHE A 63 4.61 1.87 15.30
CA PHE A 63 5.03 1.86 16.71
C PHE A 63 4.64 0.52 17.31
N GLU A 64 5.62 -0.27 17.74
CA GLU A 64 5.40 -1.48 18.55
C GLU A 64 4.89 -1.09 19.95
N ALA A 65 3.91 -1.83 20.47
CA ALA A 65 3.35 -1.70 21.83
C ALA A 65 3.76 -2.90 22.68
#